data_AF-A0A1H1NYV4-F1
#
_entry.id   AF-A0A1H1NYV4-F1
#
_cell.length_a   1.000
_cell.length_b   1.000
_cell.length_c   1.000
_cell.angle_alpha   90.00
_cell.angle_beta   90.00
_cell.angle_gamma   90.00
#
_symmetry.space_group_name_H-M   'P 1'
#
loop_
_entity.id
_entity.type
_entity.pdbx_description
1 polymer ?
#
loop_
_entity_poly.entity_id
_entity_poly.type
_entity_poly.pdbx_seq_one_letter_code
_entity_poly.pdbx_strand_id
1 'polypeptide(L)'
;MAVATPDGADGHERAAERVLASTTVRPDVPMQMYTCLPQVLALGLARALAAAGLPGARVAWPNAVAVDGEPVLRVDVRAGYDEGMFGSCDVVLLAGDDRALPRGEELARALEQASAQWEDRLRRACVVAGPLAPLLDDYFETMDAANERVEVVYPNGRVAARGVLAGLDVWGRASVRTDSGRELSISPEQASIRREP
;
A
#
# COMPACT_ATOMS: atom_id res chain seq x y z
N MET A 1 47.12 -11.93 -2.67
CA MET A 1 46.05 -12.71 -3.33
C MET A 1 44.77 -12.47 -2.55
N ALA A 2 43.90 -11.61 -3.07
CA ALA A 2 42.55 -11.40 -2.54
C ALA A 2 41.62 -11.45 -3.75
N VAL A 3 40.68 -12.40 -3.69
CA VAL A 3 39.76 -12.78 -4.76
C VAL A 3 38.71 -11.69 -4.93
N ALA A 4 38.65 -11.12 -6.14
CA ALA A 4 37.51 -10.33 -6.59
C ALA A 4 36.29 -11.25 -6.71
N THR A 5 35.20 -10.88 -6.06
CA THR A 5 33.87 -11.47 -6.32
C THR A 5 33.21 -10.66 -7.42
N PRO A 6 32.58 -11.29 -8.43
CA PRO A 6 32.08 -10.57 -9.60
C PRO A 6 30.76 -9.87 -9.28
N ASP A 7 30.68 -8.63 -9.73
CA ASP A 7 29.45 -7.85 -9.85
C ASP A 7 28.50 -8.59 -10.82
N GLY A 8 27.44 -9.18 -10.27
CA GLY A 8 26.41 -9.86 -11.03
C GLY A 8 25.45 -8.83 -11.62
N ALA A 9 25.56 -8.62 -12.93
CA ALA A 9 24.66 -7.80 -13.72
C ALA A 9 23.25 -8.41 -13.78
N ASP A 10 22.29 -7.75 -13.11
CA ASP A 10 20.87 -7.75 -13.50
C ASP A 10 20.41 -6.29 -13.56
N GLY A 11 20.79 -5.64 -14.66
CA GLY A 11 20.36 -4.30 -15.03
C GLY A 11 18.90 -4.28 -15.45
N HIS A 12 18.00 -4.19 -14.48
CA HIS A 12 16.91 -3.22 -14.62
C HIS A 12 17.41 -1.96 -13.94
N GLU A 13 17.84 -0.99 -14.74
CA GLU A 13 18.06 0.37 -14.27
C GLU A 13 16.70 0.87 -13.75
N ARG A 14 16.39 0.59 -12.47
CA ARG A 14 15.25 1.20 -11.78
C ARG A 14 15.51 2.68 -11.88
N ALA A 15 14.76 3.38 -12.73
CA ALA A 15 14.72 4.83 -12.70
C ALA A 15 14.62 5.22 -11.22
N ALA A 16 15.59 6.01 -10.73
CA ALA A 16 15.76 6.23 -9.30
C ALA A 16 14.41 6.64 -8.69
N GLU A 17 13.83 5.73 -7.89
CA GLU A 17 12.55 5.92 -7.24
C GLU A 17 12.60 7.25 -6.48
N ARG A 18 11.83 8.25 -6.94
CA ARG A 18 11.93 9.61 -6.44
C ARG A 18 11.04 9.76 -5.22
N VAL A 19 11.63 10.03 -4.06
CA VAL A 19 10.89 10.33 -2.84
C VAL A 19 10.31 11.75 -2.91
N LEU A 20 9.00 11.88 -2.72
CA LEU A 20 8.27 13.15 -2.71
C LEU A 20 8.02 13.72 -1.32
N ALA A 21 8.02 12.85 -0.31
CA ALA A 21 7.94 13.21 1.10
C ALA A 21 8.46 12.06 1.97
N SER A 22 8.99 12.42 3.14
CA SER A 22 9.36 11.49 4.20
C SER A 22 8.85 12.01 5.52
N THR A 23 8.30 11.13 6.36
CA THR A 23 7.91 11.44 7.74
C THR A 23 8.09 10.23 8.65
N THR A 24 8.01 10.43 9.96
CA THR A 24 8.00 9.35 10.95
C THR A 24 6.70 9.41 11.73
N VAL A 25 5.95 8.32 11.71
CA VAL A 25 4.73 8.18 12.51
C VAL A 25 4.98 7.28 13.72
N ARG A 26 4.32 7.59 14.84
CA ARG A 26 4.47 6.87 16.11
C ARG A 26 3.10 6.52 16.71
N PRO A 27 2.24 5.75 16.00
CA PRO A 27 0.96 5.38 16.55
C PRO A 27 1.14 4.54 17.82
N ASP A 28 0.47 4.92 18.89
CA ASP A 28 0.51 4.19 20.16
C ASP A 28 -0.44 2.98 20.11
N VAL A 29 0.03 1.95 19.39
CA VAL A 29 -0.68 0.69 19.15
C VAL A 29 0.25 -0.49 19.38
N PRO A 30 -0.29 -1.68 19.73
CA PRO A 30 0.53 -2.88 19.87
C PRO A 30 1.35 -3.19 18.61
N MET A 31 2.57 -3.70 18.80
CA MET A 31 3.56 -3.93 17.72
C MET A 31 2.98 -4.70 16.52
N GLN A 32 2.16 -5.72 16.74
CA GLN A 32 1.56 -6.52 15.68
C GLN A 32 0.68 -5.71 14.73
N MET A 33 0.19 -4.54 15.15
CA MET A 33 -0.67 -3.70 14.32
C MET A 33 0.10 -3.00 13.20
N TYR A 34 1.41 -2.80 13.37
CA TYR A 34 2.26 -2.14 12.37
C TYR A 34 2.36 -2.91 11.05
N THR A 35 2.01 -4.19 11.02
CA THR A 35 2.06 -5.02 9.80
C THR A 35 1.18 -4.48 8.67
N CYS A 36 0.13 -3.69 8.96
CA CYS A 36 -0.68 -3.04 7.94
C CYS A 36 -0.53 -1.51 7.90
N LEU A 37 0.52 -0.97 8.54
CA LEU A 37 0.77 0.46 8.50
C LEU A 37 0.92 1.00 7.06
N PRO A 38 1.62 0.33 6.11
CA PRO A 38 1.65 0.77 4.71
C PRO A 38 0.25 0.93 4.08
N GLN A 39 -0.66 -0.02 4.32
CA GLN A 39 -2.03 -0.05 3.82
C GLN A 39 -2.85 1.11 4.41
N VAL A 40 -2.75 1.32 5.73
CA VAL A 40 -3.39 2.42 6.45
C VAL A 40 -2.98 3.77 5.84
N LEU A 41 -1.67 3.94 5.64
CA LEU A 41 -1.10 5.17 5.12
C LEU A 41 -1.47 5.40 3.65
N ALA A 42 -1.48 4.34 2.83
CA ALA A 42 -1.93 4.43 1.43
C ALA A 42 -3.40 4.82 1.30
N LEU A 43 -4.28 4.31 2.17
CA LEU A 43 -5.68 4.72 2.23
C LEU A 43 -5.82 6.21 2.55
N GLY A 44 -5.12 6.69 3.57
CA GLY A 44 -5.13 8.11 3.92
C GLY A 44 -4.57 9.00 2.82
N LEU A 45 -3.48 8.55 2.16
CA LEU A 45 -2.89 9.24 1.03
C LEU A 45 -3.88 9.34 -0.15
N ALA A 46 -4.55 8.25 -0.52
CA ALA A 46 -5.54 8.25 -1.59
C ALA A 46 -6.67 9.26 -1.32
N ARG A 47 -7.17 9.32 -0.08
CA ARG A 47 -8.19 10.28 0.35
C ARG A 47 -7.71 11.73 0.29
N ALA A 48 -6.47 11.97 0.72
CA ALA A 48 -5.87 13.30 0.66
C ALA A 48 -5.70 13.77 -0.79
N LEU A 49 -5.23 12.91 -1.70
CA LEU A 49 -5.13 13.24 -3.14
C LEU A 49 -6.51 13.53 -3.74
N ALA A 50 -7.52 12.72 -3.41
CA ALA A 50 -8.90 12.97 -3.86
C ALA A 50 -9.41 14.34 -3.39
N ALA A 51 -9.16 14.70 -2.13
CA ALA A 51 -9.52 16.02 -1.59
C ALA A 51 -8.70 17.17 -2.21
N ALA A 52 -7.47 16.91 -2.66
CA ALA A 52 -6.58 17.87 -3.32
C ALA A 52 -6.86 18.04 -4.83
N GLY A 53 -7.95 17.45 -5.35
CA GLY A 53 -8.39 17.64 -6.74
C GLY A 53 -8.04 16.49 -7.70
N LEU A 54 -7.65 15.32 -7.18
CA LEU A 54 -7.44 14.10 -7.95
C LEU A 54 -8.54 13.06 -7.60
N PRO A 55 -9.81 13.27 -8.00
CA PRO A 55 -10.94 12.43 -7.56
C PRO A 55 -10.84 10.95 -7.98
N GLY A 56 -10.02 10.65 -8.99
CA GLY A 56 -9.67 9.30 -9.43
C GLY A 56 -8.62 8.59 -8.56
N ALA A 57 -8.11 9.23 -7.50
CA ALA A 57 -7.15 8.62 -6.59
C ALA A 57 -7.80 7.44 -5.83
N ARG A 58 -7.20 6.26 -5.97
CA ARG A 58 -7.65 4.99 -5.39
C ARG A 58 -6.47 4.22 -4.84
N VAL A 59 -6.70 3.37 -3.85
CA VAL A 59 -5.63 2.51 -3.32
C VAL A 59 -5.35 1.39 -4.32
N ALA A 60 -4.18 1.41 -4.95
CA ALA A 60 -3.67 0.24 -5.65
C ALA A 60 -3.08 -0.71 -4.61
N TRP A 61 -3.75 -1.82 -4.38
CA TRP A 61 -3.35 -2.78 -3.36
C TRP A 61 -1.89 -3.23 -3.57
N PRO A 62 -1.06 -3.29 -2.51
CA PRO A 62 -1.44 -3.12 -1.10
C PRO A 62 -1.20 -1.71 -0.53
N ASN A 63 -0.23 -0.99 -1.03
CA ASN A 63 0.26 0.25 -0.42
C ASN A 63 0.62 1.32 -1.45
N ALA A 64 0.07 1.20 -2.66
CA ALA A 64 0.18 2.20 -3.70
C ALA A 64 -1.11 3.00 -3.84
N VAL A 65 -1.01 4.14 -4.52
CA VAL A 65 -2.14 4.96 -4.92
C VAL A 65 -2.09 5.10 -6.43
N ALA A 66 -3.16 4.65 -7.07
CA ALA A 66 -3.39 4.84 -8.49
C ALA A 66 -4.23 6.07 -8.75
N VAL A 67 -3.98 6.74 -9.87
CA VAL A 67 -4.85 7.79 -10.41
C VAL A 67 -5.30 7.31 -11.78
N ASP A 68 -6.62 7.23 -11.97
CA ASP A 68 -7.25 6.73 -13.20
C ASP A 68 -6.73 5.33 -13.61
N GLY A 69 -6.41 4.52 -12.60
CA GLY A 69 -5.96 3.14 -12.73
C GLY A 69 -4.48 2.92 -12.96
N GLU A 70 -3.67 3.98 -13.05
CA GLU A 70 -2.22 3.88 -13.10
C GLU A 70 -1.62 4.12 -11.71
N PRO A 71 -0.85 3.17 -11.14
CA PRO A 71 -0.12 3.39 -9.89
C PRO A 71 0.90 4.52 -10.01
N VAL A 72 0.67 5.63 -9.31
CA VAL A 72 1.54 6.83 -9.39
C VAL A 72 2.40 7.01 -8.16
N LEU A 73 1.90 6.65 -6.97
CA LEU A 73 2.61 6.80 -5.69
C LEU A 73 2.61 5.49 -4.91
N ARG A 74 3.65 5.25 -4.11
CA ARG A 74 3.75 4.14 -3.15
C ARG A 74 4.12 4.66 -1.78
N VAL A 75 3.55 4.07 -0.74
CA VAL A 75 3.98 4.32 0.64
C VAL A 75 4.88 3.19 1.10
N ASP A 76 6.16 3.50 1.28
CA ASP A 76 7.13 2.56 1.86
C ASP A 76 7.29 2.83 3.34
N VAL A 77 7.20 1.79 4.16
CA VAL A 77 7.33 1.90 5.61
C VAL A 77 8.41 0.97 6.11
N ARG A 78 9.31 1.52 6.92
CA ARG A 78 10.29 0.77 7.70
C ARG A 78 9.94 0.92 9.18
N ALA A 79 9.42 -0.16 9.77
CA ALA A 79 9.14 -0.19 11.20
C ALA A 79 10.45 -0.30 11.99
N GLY A 80 10.51 0.41 13.11
CA GLY A 80 11.65 0.40 14.02
C GLY A 80 11.21 0.55 15.47
N TYR A 81 12.18 0.39 16.36
CA TYR A 81 11.98 0.54 17.80
C TYR A 81 13.08 1.44 18.38
N ASP A 82 12.67 2.38 19.22
CA ASP A 82 13.57 3.23 20.01
C ASP A 82 12.93 3.51 21.39
N GLU A 83 12.50 4.75 21.70
CA GLU A 83 11.66 5.07 22.87
C GLU A 83 10.22 4.49 22.78
N GLY A 84 9.94 3.76 21.70
CA GLY A 84 8.68 3.13 21.35
C GLY A 84 8.73 2.69 19.89
N MET A 85 7.67 2.00 19.44
CA MET A 85 7.52 1.64 18.04
C MET A 85 7.36 2.89 17.17
N PHE A 86 7.94 2.86 15.97
CA PHE A 86 7.76 3.91 14.97
C PHE A 86 7.77 3.33 13.56
N GLY A 87 7.20 4.08 12.61
CA GLY A 87 7.30 3.81 11.17
C GLY A 87 7.98 4.98 10.47
N SER A 88 9.17 4.74 9.91
CA SER A 88 9.80 5.66 8.95
C SER A 88 9.13 5.45 7.59
N CYS A 89 8.48 6.49 7.08
CA CYS A 89 7.59 6.41 5.93
C CYS A 89 8.09 7.31 4.80
N ASP A 90 8.17 6.76 3.59
CA ASP A 90 8.48 7.49 2.37
C ASP A 90 7.28 7.42 1.40
N VAL A 91 6.94 8.53 0.77
CA VAL A 91 6.05 8.56 -0.39
C VAL A 91 6.90 8.60 -1.65
N VAL A 92 6.85 7.50 -2.41
CA VAL A 92 7.69 7.26 -3.58
C VAL A 92 6.88 7.48 -4.86
N LEU A 93 7.41 8.24 -5.80
CA LEU A 93 6.89 8.37 -7.16
C LEU A 93 7.22 7.11 -7.96
N LEU A 94 6.19 6.42 -8.44
CA LEU A 94 6.31 5.24 -9.30
C LEU A 94 6.29 5.62 -10.78
N ALA A 95 5.38 6.52 -11.16
CA ALA A 95 5.16 6.90 -12.55
C ALA A 95 4.52 8.30 -12.65
N GLY A 96 4.61 8.91 -13.83
CA GLY A 96 3.95 10.17 -14.17
C GLY A 96 4.76 11.44 -13.86
N ASP A 97 4.18 12.59 -14.19
CA ASP A 97 4.71 13.92 -13.88
C ASP A 97 4.29 14.33 -12.47
N ASP A 98 5.27 14.57 -11.60
CA ASP A 98 5.02 14.93 -10.22
C ASP A 98 4.60 16.40 -10.02
N ARG A 99 4.64 17.24 -11.06
CA ARG A 99 4.24 18.66 -11.00
C ARG A 99 2.81 18.88 -10.53
N ALA A 100 1.91 17.96 -10.87
CA ALA A 100 0.50 18.03 -10.46
C ALA A 100 0.23 17.39 -9.09
N LEU A 101 1.22 16.71 -8.50
CA LEU A 101 1.07 16.02 -7.22
C LEU A 101 1.50 16.92 -6.05
N PRO A 102 0.81 16.84 -4.89
CA PRO A 102 1.30 17.47 -3.67
C PRO A 102 2.65 16.86 -3.26
N ARG A 103 3.47 17.62 -2.51
CA ARG A 103 4.82 17.19 -2.09
C ARG A 103 5.15 17.66 -0.68
N GLY A 104 6.20 17.08 -0.10
CA GLY A 104 6.76 17.53 1.18
C GLY A 104 5.74 17.46 2.32
N GLU A 105 5.53 18.59 3.00
CA GLU A 105 4.70 18.67 4.21
C GLU A 105 3.24 18.26 3.98
N GLU A 106 2.67 18.48 2.80
CA GLU A 106 1.28 18.13 2.53
C GLU A 106 1.09 16.61 2.52
N LEU A 107 1.98 15.89 1.84
CA LEU A 107 2.00 14.43 1.83
C LEU A 107 2.34 13.86 3.21
N ALA A 108 3.34 14.43 3.90
CA ALA A 108 3.70 14.01 5.26
C ALA A 108 2.52 14.14 6.22
N ARG A 109 1.81 15.27 6.17
CA ARG A 109 0.61 15.53 6.97
C ARG A 109 -0.51 14.53 6.66
N ALA A 110 -0.68 14.14 5.40
CA ALA A 110 -1.65 13.11 5.03
C ALA A 110 -1.33 11.76 5.71
N LEU A 111 -0.05 11.36 5.75
CA LEU A 111 0.37 10.12 6.41
C LEU A 111 0.19 10.20 7.94
N GLU A 112 0.58 11.31 8.55
CA GLU A 112 0.42 11.54 9.99
C GLU A 112 -1.05 11.51 10.41
N GLN A 113 -1.92 12.19 9.64
CA GLN A 113 -3.36 12.17 9.86
C GLN A 113 -3.96 10.78 9.69
N ALA A 114 -3.51 10.02 8.69
CA ALA A 114 -3.96 8.64 8.48
C ALA A 114 -3.60 7.74 9.67
N SER A 115 -2.36 7.83 10.14
CA SER A 115 -1.88 7.09 11.31
C SER A 115 -2.67 7.45 12.57
N ALA A 116 -2.88 8.75 12.83
CA ALA A 116 -3.60 9.21 14.01
C ALA A 116 -5.08 8.78 14.00
N GLN A 117 -5.75 8.86 12.85
CA GLN A 117 -7.13 8.40 12.70
C GLN A 117 -7.26 6.88 12.91
N TRP A 118 -6.29 6.12 12.42
CA TRP A 118 -6.27 4.67 12.61
C TRP A 118 -6.05 4.27 14.08
N GLU A 119 -5.09 4.89 14.76
CA GLU A 119 -4.87 4.71 16.21
C GLU A 119 -6.15 5.00 17.01
N ASP A 120 -6.80 6.12 16.71
CA ASP A 120 -8.04 6.51 17.37
C ASP A 120 -9.18 5.49 17.14
N ARG A 121 -9.35 5.00 15.90
CA ARG A 121 -10.32 3.93 15.61
C ARG A 121 -10.02 2.64 16.37
N LEU A 122 -8.75 2.23 16.45
CA LEU A 122 -8.33 1.06 17.21
C LEU A 122 -8.64 1.21 18.70
N ARG A 123 -8.34 2.38 19.28
CA ARG A 123 -8.66 2.68 20.69
C ARG A 123 -10.15 2.63 20.97
N ARG A 124 -10.98 3.22 20.09
CA ARG A 124 -12.45 3.21 20.22
C ARG A 124 -13.05 1.81 20.11
N ALA A 125 -12.48 0.95 19.27
CA ALA A 125 -12.96 -0.41 19.08
C ALA A 125 -12.62 -1.34 20.27
N CYS A 126 -11.62 -0.97 21.10
CA CYS A 126 -11.08 -1.72 22.25
C CYS A 126 -10.49 -3.11 21.93
N VAL A 127 -11.23 -3.98 21.23
CA VAL A 127 -10.78 -5.30 20.77
C VAL A 127 -11.09 -5.42 19.29
N VAL A 128 -10.05 -5.66 18.49
CA VAL A 128 -10.16 -5.88 17.04
C VAL A 128 -9.52 -7.21 16.65
N ALA A 129 -10.04 -7.82 15.60
CA ALA A 129 -9.52 -9.09 15.08
C ALA A 129 -8.19 -8.94 14.32
N GLY A 130 -7.83 -7.72 13.91
CA GLY A 130 -6.60 -7.40 13.19
C GLY A 130 -6.47 -5.91 12.90
N PRO A 131 -5.32 -5.48 12.37
CA PRO A 131 -4.99 -4.07 12.17
C PRO A 131 -5.91 -3.34 11.19
N LEU A 132 -6.37 -4.00 10.13
CA LEU A 132 -7.28 -3.38 9.15
C LEU A 132 -8.75 -3.54 9.49
N ALA A 133 -9.11 -4.33 10.50
CA ALA A 133 -10.51 -4.53 10.88
C ALA A 133 -11.35 -3.23 10.97
N PRO A 134 -10.88 -2.12 11.59
CA PRO A 134 -11.67 -0.88 11.65
C PRO A 134 -11.67 -0.04 10.35
N LEU A 135 -10.94 -0.48 9.33
CA LEU A 135 -10.76 0.21 8.05
C LEU A 135 -11.15 -0.66 6.84
N LEU A 136 -11.68 -1.88 7.03
CA LEU A 136 -11.89 -2.82 5.93
C LEU A 136 -12.80 -2.28 4.84
N ASP A 137 -13.98 -1.77 5.23
CA ASP A 137 -14.96 -1.22 4.30
C ASP A 137 -14.38 0.00 3.58
N ASP A 138 -13.85 0.95 4.35
CA ASP A 138 -13.17 2.15 3.87
C ASP A 138 -12.05 1.83 2.85
N TYR A 139 -11.23 0.83 3.14
CA TYR A 139 -10.13 0.42 2.29
C TYR A 139 -10.68 -0.21 1.01
N PHE A 140 -11.60 -1.17 1.11
CA PHE A 140 -12.14 -1.86 -0.06
C PHE A 140 -12.94 -0.93 -0.98
N GLU A 141 -13.71 0.01 -0.43
CA GLU A 141 -14.43 1.04 -1.20
C GLU A 141 -13.49 2.02 -1.93
N THR A 142 -12.33 2.30 -1.34
CA THR A 142 -11.32 3.19 -1.94
C THR A 142 -10.35 2.43 -2.84
N MET A 143 -10.38 1.10 -2.83
CA MET A 143 -9.43 0.27 -3.55
C MET A 143 -9.70 0.31 -5.06
N ASP A 144 -8.60 0.39 -5.80
CA ASP A 144 -8.60 0.28 -7.24
C ASP A 144 -8.99 -1.15 -7.66
N ALA A 145 -9.77 -1.29 -8.72
CA ALA A 145 -10.27 -2.57 -9.22
C ALA A 145 -11.14 -3.39 -8.23
N ALA A 146 -11.70 -2.77 -7.18
CA ALA A 146 -12.62 -3.45 -6.27
C ALA A 146 -13.86 -3.97 -7.02
N ASN A 147 -14.17 -5.26 -6.86
CA ASN A 147 -15.22 -5.98 -7.60
C ASN A 147 -15.03 -6.04 -9.13
N GLU A 148 -13.85 -5.69 -9.64
CA GLU A 148 -13.50 -5.78 -11.05
C GLU A 148 -12.69 -7.04 -11.36
N ARG A 149 -12.50 -7.33 -12.65
CA ARG A 149 -11.64 -8.42 -13.11
C ARG A 149 -10.17 -8.03 -12.98
N VAL A 150 -9.39 -8.94 -12.42
CA VAL A 150 -7.97 -8.74 -12.13
C VAL A 150 -7.13 -9.95 -12.48
N GLU A 151 -5.85 -9.69 -12.74
CA GLU A 151 -4.80 -10.69 -12.80
C GLU A 151 -3.98 -10.65 -11.51
N VAL A 152 -3.74 -11.83 -10.94
CA VAL A 152 -2.79 -12.03 -9.84
C VAL A 152 -1.45 -12.40 -10.46
N VAL A 153 -0.40 -11.64 -10.18
CA VAL A 153 0.90 -11.78 -10.85
C VAL A 153 1.99 -12.04 -9.81
N TYR A 154 2.69 -13.17 -9.94
CA TYR A 154 3.83 -13.47 -9.08
C TYR A 154 5.01 -12.53 -9.35
N PRO A 155 5.97 -12.39 -8.40
CA PRO A 155 7.18 -11.58 -8.60
C PRO A 155 8.00 -11.92 -9.84
N ASN A 156 7.89 -13.17 -10.34
CA ASN A 156 8.54 -13.60 -11.58
C ASN A 156 7.77 -13.20 -12.86
N GLY A 157 6.71 -12.40 -12.75
CA GLY A 157 5.88 -11.94 -13.86
C GLY A 157 4.82 -12.93 -14.35
N ARG A 158 4.78 -14.16 -13.81
CA ARG A 158 3.80 -15.17 -14.21
C ARG A 158 2.43 -14.85 -13.60
N VAL A 159 1.39 -14.86 -14.44
CA VAL A 159 0.00 -14.78 -13.98
C VAL A 159 -0.35 -16.06 -13.22
N ALA A 160 -0.61 -15.92 -11.93
CA ALA A 160 -1.01 -16.98 -11.01
C ALA A 160 -2.47 -17.38 -11.19
N ALA A 161 -3.35 -16.39 -11.34
CA ALA A 161 -4.78 -16.57 -11.49
C ALA A 161 -5.41 -15.34 -12.15
N ARG A 162 -6.60 -15.55 -12.72
CA ARG A 162 -7.54 -14.49 -13.14
C ARG A 162 -8.86 -14.68 -12.42
N GLY A 163 -9.53 -13.58 -12.12
CA GLY A 163 -10.77 -13.61 -11.37
C GLY A 163 -11.27 -12.23 -10.98
N VAL A 164 -12.22 -12.19 -10.05
CA VAL A 164 -12.77 -10.95 -9.50
C VAL A 164 -12.14 -10.66 -8.15
N LEU A 165 -11.65 -9.43 -7.96
CA LEU A 165 -11.16 -8.96 -6.67
C LEU A 165 -12.34 -8.79 -5.71
N ALA A 166 -12.47 -9.73 -4.77
CA ALA A 166 -13.69 -9.95 -4.00
C ALA A 166 -13.63 -9.39 -2.57
N GLY A 167 -12.44 -9.13 -2.04
CA GLY A 167 -12.31 -8.61 -0.68
C GLY A 167 -10.89 -8.56 -0.16
N LEU A 168 -10.79 -8.22 1.11
CA LEU A 168 -9.58 -8.23 1.92
C LEU A 168 -9.88 -8.86 3.28
N ASP A 169 -8.88 -9.48 3.89
CA ASP A 169 -8.98 -9.86 5.29
C ASP A 169 -8.41 -8.79 6.24
N VAL A 170 -8.63 -8.97 7.54
CA VAL A 170 -8.21 -8.02 8.60
C VAL A 170 -6.68 -7.83 8.70
N TRP A 171 -5.89 -8.63 7.96
CA TRP A 171 -4.43 -8.58 7.88
C TRP A 171 -3.93 -8.04 6.53
N GLY A 172 -4.85 -7.58 5.66
CA GLY A 172 -4.51 -6.94 4.39
C GLY A 172 -4.22 -7.90 3.24
N ARG A 173 -4.53 -9.19 3.38
CA ARG A 173 -4.45 -10.15 2.26
C ARG A 173 -5.66 -9.96 1.36
N ALA A 174 -5.43 -9.88 0.05
CA ALA A 174 -6.48 -9.76 -0.94
C ALA A 174 -7.10 -11.13 -1.25
N SER A 175 -8.42 -11.17 -1.39
CA SER A 175 -9.18 -12.33 -1.84
C SER A 175 -9.61 -12.14 -3.29
N VAL A 176 -9.20 -13.04 -4.17
CA VAL A 176 -9.64 -13.09 -5.57
C VAL A 176 -10.47 -14.34 -5.78
N ARG A 177 -11.71 -14.17 -6.25
CA ARG A 177 -12.55 -15.27 -6.71
C ARG A 177 -12.14 -15.63 -8.14
N THR A 178 -11.41 -16.72 -8.28
CA THR A 178 -10.81 -17.15 -9.54
C THR A 178 -11.88 -17.62 -10.53
N ASP A 179 -11.54 -17.67 -11.82
CA ASP A 179 -12.42 -18.21 -12.87
C ASP A 179 -12.83 -19.67 -12.65
N SER A 180 -12.03 -20.44 -11.91
CA SER A 180 -12.38 -21.80 -11.47
C SER A 180 -13.39 -21.85 -10.31
N GLY A 181 -13.87 -20.69 -9.84
CA GLY A 181 -14.81 -20.57 -8.72
C GLY A 181 -14.17 -20.72 -7.33
N ARG A 182 -12.84 -20.85 -7.24
CA ARG A 182 -12.11 -20.92 -5.97
C ARG A 182 -11.84 -19.53 -5.43
N GLU A 183 -11.77 -19.41 -4.11
CA GLU A 183 -11.24 -18.21 -3.48
C GLU A 183 -9.73 -18.36 -3.25
N LEU A 184 -8.97 -17.39 -3.76
CA LEU A 184 -7.52 -17.31 -3.61
C LEU A 184 -7.19 -16.12 -2.71
N SER A 185 -6.62 -16.40 -1.53
CA SER A 185 -6.10 -15.37 -0.62
C SER A 185 -4.61 -15.15 -0.86
N ILE A 186 -4.20 -13.88 -0.95
CA ILE A 186 -2.88 -13.46 -1.45
C ILE A 186 -2.29 -12.43 -0.50
N SER A 187 -1.07 -12.67 -0.03
CA SER A 187 -0.32 -11.67 0.74
C SER A 187 0.46 -10.71 -0.16
N PRO A 188 0.68 -9.45 0.27
CA PRO A 188 1.49 -8.45 -0.43
C PRO A 188 2.85 -8.95 -0.94
N GLU A 189 3.50 -9.82 -0.18
CA GLU A 189 4.84 -10.34 -0.47
C GLU A 189 4.82 -11.47 -1.52
N GLN A 190 3.64 -12.05 -1.78
CA GLN A 190 3.50 -13.22 -2.63
C GLN A 190 3.21 -12.87 -4.07
N ALA A 191 2.43 -11.82 -4.33
CA ALA A 191 2.01 -11.42 -5.67
C ALA A 191 1.52 -9.98 -5.68
N SER A 192 1.43 -9.40 -6.87
CA SER A 192 0.72 -8.15 -7.13
C SER A 192 -0.63 -8.41 -7.82
N ILE A 193 -1.48 -7.39 -7.80
CA ILE A 193 -2.77 -7.39 -8.49
C ILE A 193 -2.75 -6.26 -9.52
N ARG A 194 -3.22 -6.55 -10.73
CA ARG A 194 -3.45 -5.54 -11.77
C ARG A 194 -4.80 -5.77 -12.43
N ARG A 195 -5.41 -4.70 -12.96
CA ARG A 195 -6.60 -4.83 -13.80
C ARG A 195 -6.34 -5.75 -14.98
N GLU A 196 -7.33 -6.56 -15.33
CA GLU A 196 -7.32 -7.26 -16.60
C GLU A 196 -7.54 -6.23 -17.73
N PRO A 197 -6.72 -6.25 -18.80
CA PRO A 197 -6.85 -5.34 -19.95
C PRO A 197 -8.17 -5.48 -20.73
#